data_AF-A0A8J7KNA6-F1
#
_entry.id   AF-A0A8J7KNA6-F1
#
_cell.length_a   1.000
_cell.length_b   1.000
_cell.length_c   1.000
_cell.angle_alpha   90.00
_cell.angle_beta   90.00
_cell.angle_gamma   90.00
#
_symmetry.space_group_name_H-M   'P 1'
#
loop_
_entity.id
_entity.type
_entity.pdbx_description
1 polymer ?
#
loop_
_entity_poly.entity_id
_entity_poly.type
_entity_poly.pdbx_seq_one_letter_code
_entity_poly.pdbx_strand_id
1 'polypeptide(L)'
;MDISQIKEHLMVHAKGSGSTNDAGVHIGTVDRLEDGQYIKLTKADSPDDRHRWFPIDWVESVDDKAVYLNKTEAEARAGMLDEHPNQAMQSSSPAIDPISGEGVD
;
A
#
# COMPACT_ATOMS: atom_id res chain seq x y z
N MET A 1 6.55 -9.50 16.59
CA MET A 1 5.37 -9.49 15.73
C MET A 1 5.33 -10.81 14.99
N ASP A 2 4.29 -11.61 15.18
CA ASP A 2 4.18 -12.92 14.55
C ASP A 2 3.48 -12.79 13.20
N ILE A 3 4.24 -12.97 12.11
CA ILE A 3 3.72 -12.90 10.72
C ILE A 3 2.54 -13.86 10.47
N SER A 4 2.45 -14.94 11.24
CA SER A 4 1.35 -15.91 11.21
C SER A 4 -0.01 -15.31 11.58
N GLN A 5 -0.05 -14.13 12.22
CA GLN A 5 -1.32 -13.44 12.53
C GLN A 5 -1.87 -12.65 11.35
N ILE A 6 -1.04 -12.33 10.35
CA ILE A 6 -1.48 -11.61 9.16
C ILE A 6 -2.21 -12.59 8.25
N LYS A 7 -3.54 -12.48 8.24
CA LYS A 7 -4.42 -13.28 7.40
C LYS A 7 -4.94 -12.45 6.22
N GLU A 8 -5.28 -13.14 5.14
CA GLU A 8 -6.09 -12.57 4.07
C GLU A 8 -7.45 -12.10 4.62
N HIS A 9 -8.05 -11.10 3.95
CA HIS A 9 -9.31 -10.44 4.35
C HIS A 9 -9.25 -9.57 5.63
N LEU A 10 -8.09 -9.37 6.25
CA LEU A 10 -7.97 -8.44 7.39
C LEU A 10 -8.06 -6.98 6.92
N MET A 11 -8.78 -6.15 7.69
CA MET A 11 -8.86 -4.71 7.43
C MET A 11 -7.53 -4.05 7.78
N VAL A 12 -7.13 -2.99 7.06
CA VAL A 12 -5.92 -2.23 7.39
C VAL A 12 -6.31 -0.82 7.79
N HIS A 13 -5.99 -0.47 9.03
CA HIS A 13 -6.22 0.83 9.61
C HIS A 13 -4.90 1.57 9.80
N ALA A 14 -4.82 2.79 9.27
CA ALA A 14 -3.74 3.72 9.56
C ALA A 14 -4.07 4.59 10.76
N LYS A 15 -3.05 5.14 11.41
CA LYS A 15 -3.24 6.16 12.45
C LYS A 15 -3.94 7.39 11.88
N GLY A 16 -5.04 7.80 12.49
CA GLY A 16 -5.74 9.01 12.10
C GLY A 16 -7.09 9.16 12.77
N SER A 17 -7.52 10.41 12.96
CA SER A 17 -8.78 10.76 13.61
C SER A 17 -10.01 10.58 12.71
N GLY A 18 -9.87 9.99 11.52
CA GLY A 18 -10.91 9.94 10.49
C GLY A 18 -11.85 8.75 10.58
N SER A 19 -11.82 7.95 11.64
CA SER A 19 -12.65 6.75 11.76
C SER A 19 -13.60 6.84 12.93
N THR A 20 -14.85 6.53 12.64
CA THR A 20 -16.01 6.68 13.52
C THR A 20 -15.94 5.79 14.77
N ASN A 21 -14.98 4.86 14.85
CA ASN A 21 -14.93 3.82 15.87
C ASN A 21 -13.59 3.74 16.64
N ASP A 22 -12.79 4.81 16.67
CA ASP A 22 -11.46 4.85 17.34
C ASP A 22 -10.41 3.88 16.75
N ALA A 23 -10.80 3.06 15.76
CA ALA A 23 -9.95 2.07 15.10
C ALA A 23 -8.89 2.67 14.15
N GLY A 24 -8.92 3.98 13.89
CA GLY A 24 -8.07 4.60 12.86
C GLY A 24 -8.63 4.46 11.44
N VAL A 25 -7.98 5.09 10.47
CA VAL A 25 -8.52 5.29 9.12
C VAL A 25 -8.35 4.04 8.27
N HIS A 26 -9.45 3.48 7.78
CA HIS A 26 -9.43 2.35 6.86
C HIS A 26 -8.84 2.75 5.51
N ILE A 27 -7.75 2.10 5.14
CA ILE A 27 -7.00 2.37 3.91
C ILE A 27 -7.05 1.20 2.92
N GLY A 28 -7.58 0.04 3.34
CA GLY A 28 -7.79 -1.13 2.47
C GLY A 28 -7.89 -2.44 3.24
N THR A 29 -7.84 -3.55 2.50
CA THR A 29 -7.91 -4.92 3.05
C THR A 29 -6.70 -5.73 2.60
N VAL A 30 -6.15 -6.56 3.47
CA VAL A 30 -5.08 -7.50 3.15
C VAL A 30 -5.59 -8.54 2.16
N ASP A 31 -4.93 -8.59 1.00
CA ASP A 31 -5.13 -9.64 -0.01
C ASP A 31 -4.23 -10.84 0.32
N ARG A 32 -2.92 -10.59 0.49
CA ARG A 32 -1.91 -11.63 0.73
C ARG A 32 -0.64 -11.05 1.34
N LEU A 33 0.09 -11.88 2.08
CA LEU A 33 1.47 -11.60 2.49
C LEU A 33 2.45 -12.16 1.45
N GLU A 34 3.26 -11.28 0.87
CA GLU A 34 4.30 -11.58 -0.13
C GLU A 34 5.65 -11.74 0.58
N ASP A 35 6.31 -12.88 0.35
CA ASP A 35 7.63 -13.23 0.91
C ASP A 35 7.75 -13.14 2.44
N GLY A 36 6.64 -13.00 3.17
CA GLY A 36 6.66 -12.75 4.61
C GLY A 36 7.14 -11.34 5.01
N GLN A 37 7.42 -10.47 4.04
CA GLN A 37 8.02 -9.14 4.25
C GLN A 37 7.14 -7.99 3.77
N TYR A 38 6.23 -8.24 2.82
CA TYR A 38 5.37 -7.23 2.22
C TYR A 38 3.91 -7.65 2.27
N ILE A 39 3.04 -6.72 2.66
CA ILE A 39 1.59 -6.94 2.66
C ILE A 39 1.02 -6.35 1.38
N LYS A 40 0.32 -7.18 0.62
CA LYS A 40 -0.44 -6.76 -0.55
C LYS A 40 -1.86 -6.38 -0.13
N LEU A 41 -2.28 -5.19 -0.54
CA LEU A 41 -3.66 -4.75 -0.37
C LEU A 41 -4.52 -5.11 -1.59
N THR A 42 -5.78 -5.43 -1.32
CA THR A 42 -6.76 -5.67 -2.38
C THR A 42 -7.15 -4.33 -3.02
N LYS A 43 -7.15 -4.26 -4.35
CA LYS A 43 -7.53 -3.04 -5.07
C LYS A 43 -9.03 -2.75 -5.03
N ALA A 44 -9.85 -3.76 -4.78
CA ALA A 44 -11.31 -3.66 -4.84
C ALA A 44 -11.90 -2.69 -3.81
N ASP A 45 -11.14 -2.39 -2.76
CA ASP A 45 -11.52 -1.47 -1.70
C ASP A 45 -10.80 -0.10 -1.80
N SER A 46 -9.85 0.03 -2.73
CA SER A 46 -9.20 1.30 -3.02
C SER A 46 -9.98 2.06 -4.09
N PRO A 47 -10.36 3.33 -3.84
CA PRO A 47 -11.05 4.15 -4.84
C PRO A 47 -10.20 4.43 -6.09
N ASP A 48 -8.88 4.20 -6.00
CA ASP A 48 -7.92 4.39 -7.08
C ASP A 48 -7.71 3.15 -7.96
N ASP A 49 -8.34 1.99 -7.67
CA ASP A 49 -8.16 0.70 -8.39
C ASP A 49 -6.69 0.21 -8.51
N ARG A 50 -5.78 0.78 -7.71
CA ARG A 50 -4.35 0.43 -7.70
C ARG A 50 -4.04 -0.61 -6.63
N HIS A 51 -3.21 -1.60 -6.99
CA HIS A 51 -2.61 -2.48 -6.00
C HIS A 51 -1.59 -1.68 -5.19
N ARG A 52 -1.72 -1.72 -3.87
CA ARG A 52 -0.75 -1.09 -2.98
C ARG A 52 -0.03 -2.14 -2.17
N TRP A 53 1.28 -1.96 -2.02
CA TRP A 53 2.13 -2.80 -1.18
C TRP A 53 2.81 -1.95 -0.12
N PHE A 54 3.00 -2.52 1.06
CA PHE A 54 3.77 -1.88 2.12
C PHE A 54 4.53 -2.94 2.92
N PRO A 55 5.69 -2.59 3.49
CA PRO A 55 6.47 -3.52 4.30
C PRO A 55 5.77 -3.79 5.64
N ILE A 56 5.94 -5.00 6.19
CA ILE A 56 5.36 -5.33 7.51
C ILE A 56 5.91 -4.42 8.62
N ASP A 57 7.05 -3.78 8.41
CA ASP A 57 7.68 -2.86 9.36
C ASP A 57 6.76 -1.69 9.78
N TRP A 58 5.81 -1.35 8.91
CA TRP A 58 4.82 -0.32 9.21
C TRP A 58 3.71 -0.79 10.14
N VAL A 59 3.58 -2.11 10.35
CA VAL A 59 2.57 -2.69 11.22
C VAL A 59 2.97 -2.45 12.68
N GLU A 60 2.13 -1.71 13.41
CA GLU A 60 2.29 -1.50 14.85
C GLU A 60 1.75 -2.71 15.62
N SER A 61 0.54 -3.13 15.25
CA SER A 61 -0.22 -4.22 15.90
C SER A 61 -1.12 -4.94 14.90
N VAL A 62 -1.41 -6.22 15.15
CA VAL A 62 -2.35 -7.04 14.37
C VAL A 62 -3.33 -7.66 15.33
N ASP A 63 -4.58 -7.58 14.96
CA ASP A 63 -5.71 -8.24 15.60
C ASP A 63 -6.29 -9.31 14.66
N ASP A 64 -7.16 -10.16 15.19
CA ASP A 64 -7.85 -11.20 14.41
C ASP A 64 -8.78 -10.65 13.30
N LYS A 65 -9.04 -9.34 13.30
CA LYS A 65 -9.94 -8.68 12.33
C LYS A 65 -9.26 -7.57 11.52
N ALA A 66 -8.22 -6.95 12.05
CA ALA A 66 -7.60 -5.78 11.45
C ALA A 66 -6.11 -5.66 11.77
N VAL A 67 -5.39 -4.93 10.92
CA VAL A 67 -3.99 -4.59 11.04
C VAL A 67 -3.91 -3.09 11.30
N TYR A 68 -3.19 -2.70 12.34
CA TYR A 68 -2.97 -1.31 12.72
C TYR A 68 -1.56 -0.89 12.34
N LEU A 69 -1.44 0.18 11.57
CA LEU A 69 -0.14 0.72 11.17
C LEU A 69 0.36 1.75 12.20
N ASN A 70 1.68 1.83 12.34
CA ASN A 70 2.34 2.91 13.08
C ASN A 70 2.34 4.23 12.30
N LYS A 71 2.00 4.17 11.01
CA LYS A 71 1.94 5.30 10.08
C LYS A 71 0.57 5.93 10.02
N THR A 72 0.57 7.25 9.83
CA THR A 72 -0.68 7.97 9.54
C THR A 72 -1.21 7.66 8.15
N GLU A 73 -2.49 7.90 7.91
CA GLU A 73 -3.10 7.65 6.58
C GLU A 73 -2.36 8.40 5.45
N ALA A 74 -1.98 9.65 5.68
CA ALA A 74 -1.22 10.44 4.71
C ALA A 74 0.19 9.86 4.46
N GLU A 75 0.91 9.46 5.50
CA GLU A 75 2.23 8.83 5.36
C GLU A 75 2.12 7.47 4.66
N ALA A 76 1.11 6.67 5.03
CA ALA A 76 0.89 5.36 4.47
C ALA A 76 0.58 5.48 2.97
N ARG A 77 -0.36 6.36 2.58
CA ARG A 77 -0.68 6.60 1.17
C ARG A 77 0.50 7.16 0.38
N ALA A 78 1.36 7.98 0.99
CA ALA A 78 2.51 8.58 0.32
C ALA A 78 3.68 7.61 0.12
N GLY A 79 3.88 6.64 1.02
CA GLY A 79 4.99 5.69 0.92
C GLY A 79 4.59 4.27 0.50
N MET A 80 3.30 3.99 0.33
CA MET A 80 2.83 2.74 -0.27
C MET A 80 3.41 2.61 -1.68
N LEU A 81 3.88 1.41 -2.00
CA LEU A 81 4.32 1.10 -3.35
C LEU A 81 3.09 0.84 -4.22
N ASP A 82 2.97 1.56 -5.33
CA ASP A 82 1.95 1.31 -6.36
C ASP A 82 2.31 0.13 -7.28
N GLU A 83 3.54 -0.35 -7.18
CA GLU A 83 4.12 -1.45 -7.95
C GLU A 83 4.69 -2.53 -7.04
N HIS A 84 4.75 -3.76 -7.55
CA HIS A 84 5.25 -4.88 -6.78
C HIS A 84 6.75 -4.68 -6.45
N PRO A 85 7.21 -4.91 -5.21
CA PRO A 85 8.60 -4.67 -4.81
C PRO A 85 9.63 -5.47 -5.60
N ASN A 86 9.20 -6.52 -6.32
CA ASN A 86 10.05 -7.34 -7.19
C ASN A 86 9.95 -6.96 -8.69
N GLN A 87 9.24 -5.89 -9.05
CA GLN A 87 9.09 -5.39 -10.43
C GLN A 87 9.88 -4.09 -10.73
N ALA A 88 10.46 -3.44 -9.71
CA ALA A 88 11.19 -2.18 -9.87
C ALA A 88 12.47 -2.26 -10.74
N MET A 89 12.82 -3.44 -11.27
CA MET A 89 13.87 -3.59 -12.28
C MET A 89 13.38 -3.45 -13.73
N GLN A 90 12.08 -3.23 -14.00
CA GLN A 90 11.55 -3.13 -15.38
C GLN A 90 10.76 -1.85 -15.71
N SER A 91 10.31 -1.04 -14.74
CA SER A 91 9.47 0.15 -14.98
C SER A 91 10.16 1.51 -14.73
N SER A 92 11.48 1.56 -14.55
CA SER A 92 12.24 2.82 -14.68
C SER A 92 12.37 3.20 -16.16
N SER A 93 11.27 3.62 -16.77
CA SER A 93 11.31 4.55 -17.88
C SER A 93 10.50 5.76 -17.46
N PRO A 94 11.14 6.90 -17.10
CA PRO A 94 10.42 8.15 -17.11
C PRO A 94 9.93 8.33 -18.54
N ALA A 95 8.62 8.40 -18.75
CA ALA A 95 8.08 9.01 -19.95
C ALA A 95 8.43 10.50 -19.88
N ILE A 96 9.70 10.82 -20.16
CA ILE A 96 10.06 12.10 -20.74
C ILE A 96 9.39 12.05 -22.10
N ASP A 97 8.35 12.86 -22.28
CA ASP A 97 7.83 13.19 -23.59
C ASP A 97 8.99 13.69 -24.47
N PRO A 98 9.38 13.01 -25.56
CA PRO A 98 10.04 13.70 -26.63
C PRO A 98 8.93 14.34 -27.46
N ILE A 99 8.46 15.54 -27.07
CA ILE A 99 7.82 16.38 -28.09
C ILE A 99 8.91 16.76 -29.08
N SER A 100 8.90 15.96 -30.14
CA SER A 100 9.70 16.01 -31.35
C SER A 100 10.07 17.44 -31.74
N GLY A 101 11.37 17.66 -31.98
CA GLY A 101 11.84 18.82 -32.70
C GLY A 101 11.15 18.89 -34.06
N GLU A 102 10.42 19.97 -34.30
CA GLU A 102 10.12 20.38 -35.66
C GLU A 102 11.42 20.82 -36.33
N GLY A 103 11.72 20.13 -37.42
CA GLY A 103 12.85 20.40 -38.28
C GLY A 103 12.69 21.73 -39.01
N VAL A 104 13.86 22.31 -39.23
CA VAL A 104 14.25 23.09 -40.41
C VAL A 104 13.33 22.95 -41.63
N ASP A 105 12.84 24.09 -42.13
CA ASP A 105 13.03 24.57 -43.51
C ASP A 105 12.76 26.08 -43.58
#